data_AF-A0A1F6DT51-F1
#
_entry.id   AF-A0A1F6DT51-F1
#
_cell.length_a   1.000
_cell.length_b   1.000
_cell.length_c   1.000
_cell.angle_alpha   90.00
_cell.angle_beta   90.00
_cell.angle_gamma   90.00
#
_symmetry.space_group_name_H-M   'P 1'
#
loop_
_entity.id
_entity.type
_entity.pdbx_description
1 polymer ?
#
loop_
_entity_poly.entity_id
_entity_poly.type
_entity_poly.pdbx_seq_one_letter_code
_entity_poly.pdbx_strand_id
1 'polypeptide(L)'
;MTSNTKPTPSTYTIDATDRTLGRVCSEAANALLGKRSVHFAKNQALPIKVTVENAGKMHLPKRRVEGKIYTRYTGHPGGLYFTTMAEMLAKKGIVAVVKKTVDGMIPRNKLRAPRMKNLIVNE
;
A
#
# COMPACT_ATOMS: atom_id res chain seq x y z
N MET A 1 25.23 -1.34 -29.32
CA MET A 1 24.55 -0.11 -28.88
C MET A 1 23.61 -0.46 -27.72
N THR A 2 24.10 -0.46 -26.49
CA THR A 2 23.25 -0.62 -25.30
C THR A 2 22.66 0.75 -24.96
N SER A 3 21.40 0.98 -25.32
CA SER A 3 20.68 2.20 -24.95
C SER A 3 20.59 2.27 -23.43
N ASN A 4 21.44 3.08 -22.83
CA ASN A 4 21.46 3.37 -21.40
C ASN A 4 20.33 4.37 -21.11
N THR A 5 19.08 3.97 -21.32
CA THR A 5 17.91 4.81 -21.12
C THR A 5 17.56 4.79 -19.63
N LYS A 6 17.98 5.84 -18.92
CA LYS A 6 17.70 6.03 -17.50
C LYS A 6 16.17 6.07 -17.29
N PRO A 7 15.60 5.34 -16.31
CA PRO A 7 14.17 5.34 -16.09
C PRO A 7 13.70 6.72 -15.63
N THR A 8 12.75 7.30 -16.35
CA THR A 8 12.11 8.57 -16.01
C THR A 8 11.19 8.39 -14.80
N PRO A 9 11.05 9.43 -13.95
CA PRO A 9 10.10 9.40 -12.86
C PRO A 9 8.67 9.32 -13.41
N SER A 10 7.90 8.33 -12.99
CA SER A 10 6.51 8.15 -13.41
C SER A 10 5.56 8.30 -12.23
N THR A 11 4.46 9.01 -12.47
CA THR A 11 3.39 9.23 -11.50
C THR A 11 2.15 8.46 -11.94
N TYR A 12 1.56 7.69 -11.04
CA TYR A 12 0.31 6.98 -11.25
C TYR A 12 -0.72 7.46 -10.24
N THR A 13 -1.88 7.89 -10.73
CA THR A 13 -3.02 8.26 -9.88
C THR A 13 -4.09 7.18 -9.99
N ILE A 14 -4.61 6.74 -8.86
CA ILE A 14 -5.65 5.72 -8.76
C ILE A 14 -6.81 6.31 -7.96
N ASP A 15 -7.98 6.42 -8.61
CA ASP A 15 -9.22 6.77 -7.92
C ASP A 15 -9.79 5.54 -7.20
N ALA A 16 -10.11 5.72 -5.92
CA ALA A 16 -10.59 4.67 -5.04
C ALA A 16 -12.12 4.68 -4.85
N THR A 17 -12.84 5.64 -5.44
CA THR A 17 -14.30 5.77 -5.34
C THR A 17 -15.03 4.49 -5.77
N ASP A 18 -15.94 3.98 -4.93
CA ASP A 18 -16.75 2.76 -5.14
C ASP A 18 -15.97 1.45 -5.38
N ARG A 19 -14.64 1.49 -5.23
CA ARG A 19 -13.78 0.31 -5.40
C ARG A 19 -13.50 -0.31 -4.04
N THR A 20 -13.36 -1.64 -4.04
CA THR A 20 -13.01 -2.37 -2.81
C THR A 20 -11.55 -2.15 -2.44
N LEU A 21 -11.27 -1.92 -1.15
CA LEU A 21 -9.92 -1.72 -0.59
C LEU A 21 -8.85 -2.64 -1.19
N GLY A 22 -9.10 -3.96 -1.21
CA GLY A 22 -8.11 -4.95 -1.67
C GLY A 22 -7.74 -4.80 -3.15
N ARG A 23 -8.70 -4.46 -4.02
CA ARG A 23 -8.46 -4.28 -5.46
C ARG A 23 -7.61 -3.04 -5.71
N VAL A 24 -7.96 -1.93 -5.07
CA VAL A 24 -7.20 -0.67 -5.15
C VAL A 24 -5.77 -0.87 -4.64
N CYS A 25 -5.61 -1.51 -3.48
CA CYS A 25 -4.28 -1.77 -2.91
C CYS A 25 -3.44 -2.70 -3.81
N SER A 26 -4.04 -3.70 -4.45
CA SER A 26 -3.32 -4.61 -5.35
C SER A 26 -2.82 -3.88 -6.60
N GLU A 27 -3.67 -3.02 -7.18
CA GLU A 27 -3.29 -2.18 -8.31
C GLU A 27 -2.15 -1.22 -7.94
N ALA A 28 -2.28 -0.54 -6.79
CA ALA A 28 -1.25 0.36 -6.26
C ALA A 28 0.07 -0.37 -6.00
N ALA A 29 0.04 -1.56 -5.41
CA ALA A 29 1.24 -2.36 -5.15
C ALA A 29 1.94 -2.78 -6.46
N ASN A 30 1.18 -3.19 -7.48
CA ASN A 30 1.74 -3.54 -8.78
C ASN A 30 2.37 -2.33 -9.48
N ALA A 31 1.78 -1.15 -9.34
CA ALA A 31 2.35 0.10 -9.84
C ALA A 31 3.64 0.47 -9.09
N LEU A 32 3.67 0.39 -7.76
CA LEU A 32 4.87 0.63 -6.93
C LEU A 32 6.01 -0.36 -7.21
N LEU A 33 5.66 -1.60 -7.56
CA LEU A 33 6.64 -2.60 -7.99
C LEU A 33 7.27 -2.26 -9.34
N GLY A 34 6.62 -1.41 -10.14
CA GLY A 34 7.08 -1.02 -11.46
C GLY A 34 6.75 -2.03 -12.55
N LYS A 35 5.88 -3.00 -12.29
CA LYS A 35 5.49 -4.03 -13.28
C LYS A 35 4.82 -3.48 -14.54
N ARG A 36 4.33 -2.23 -14.50
CA ARG A 36 3.76 -1.52 -15.66
C ARG A 36 4.82 -0.89 -16.56
N SER A 37 6.06 -0.74 -16.08
CA SER A 37 7.15 -0.15 -16.84
C SER A 37 7.98 -1.23 -17.53
N VAL A 38 8.40 -0.95 -18.76
CA VAL A 38 9.36 -1.79 -19.52
C VAL A 38 10.73 -1.87 -18.83
N HIS A 39 11.07 -0.88 -17.99
CA HIS A 39 12.32 -0.85 -17.24
C HIS A 39 12.27 -1.63 -15.92
N PHE A 40 11.29 -2.53 -15.75
CA PHE A 40 11.15 -3.31 -14.52
C PHE A 40 12.36 -4.21 -14.28
N ALA A 41 13.04 -3.98 -13.15
CA ALA A 41 14.11 -4.82 -12.67
C ALA A 41 13.85 -5.24 -11.22
N LYS A 42 14.02 -6.52 -10.90
CA LYS A 42 13.73 -7.07 -9.56
C LYS A 42 14.67 -6.51 -8.48
N ASN A 43 15.91 -6.20 -8.85
CA ASN A 43 16.98 -5.70 -7.97
C ASN A 43 16.97 -4.18 -7.78
N GLN A 44 16.19 -3.43 -8.56
CA GLN A 44 16.17 -1.97 -8.51
C GLN A 44 14.79 -1.44 -8.12
N ALA A 45 14.78 -0.35 -7.34
CA ALA A 45 13.59 0.45 -7.13
C ALA A 45 13.54 1.55 -8.20
N LEU A 46 12.51 1.51 -9.05
CA LEU A 46 12.26 2.58 -10.01
C LEU A 46 11.70 3.82 -9.26
N PRO A 47 11.97 5.04 -9.73
CA PRO A 47 11.43 6.28 -9.15
C PRO A 47 9.95 6.47 -9.54
N ILE A 48 9.08 5.59 -9.07
CA ILE A 48 7.64 5.61 -9.35
C ILE A 48 6.91 6.16 -8.14
N LYS A 49 6.02 7.13 -8.35
CA LYS A 49 5.08 7.64 -7.33
C LYS A 49 3.68 7.15 -7.64
N VAL A 50 2.98 6.68 -6.60
CA VAL A 50 1.59 6.23 -6.71
C VAL A 50 0.75 7.04 -5.74
N THR A 51 -0.25 7.74 -6.26
CA THR A 51 -1.21 8.52 -5.50
C THR A 51 -2.55 7.81 -5.53
N VAL A 52 -3.09 7.50 -4.35
CA VAL A 52 -4.47 7.01 -4.20
C VAL A 52 -5.35 8.17 -3.75
N GLU A 53 -6.36 8.50 -4.54
CA GLU A 53 -7.31 9.58 -4.26
C GLU A 53 -8.67 9.04 -3.82
N ASN A 54 -9.43 9.87 -3.10
CA ASN A 54 -10.75 9.53 -2.55
C ASN A 54 -10.73 8.27 -1.68
N ALA A 55 -9.68 8.07 -0.88
CA ALA A 55 -9.58 6.88 -0.05
C ALA A 55 -10.77 6.77 0.93
N GLY A 56 -11.36 7.88 1.37
CA GLY A 56 -12.54 7.89 2.23
C GLY A 56 -13.81 7.32 1.59
N LYS A 57 -13.92 7.34 0.25
CA LYS A 57 -15.10 6.87 -0.50
C LYS A 57 -14.99 5.41 -0.97
N MET A 58 -14.00 4.67 -0.48
CA MET A 58 -13.85 3.26 -0.82
C MET A 58 -15.00 2.41 -0.27
N HIS A 59 -15.35 1.38 -1.03
CA HIS A 59 -16.30 0.39 -0.56
C HIS A 59 -15.64 -0.59 0.43
N LEU A 60 -15.96 -0.42 1.71
CA LEU A 60 -15.60 -1.33 2.80
C LEU A 60 -16.83 -2.10 3.27
N PRO A 61 -16.93 -3.41 3.01
CA PRO A 61 -18.07 -4.18 3.51
C PRO A 61 -17.96 -4.34 5.03
N LYS A 62 -19.10 -4.17 5.73
CA LYS A 62 -19.22 -4.21 7.20
C LYS A 62 -18.55 -5.44 7.82
N ARG A 63 -18.77 -6.62 7.23
CA ARG A 63 -18.15 -7.89 7.66
C ARG A 63 -16.61 -7.83 7.71
N ARG A 64 -15.96 -7.10 6.80
CA ARG A 64 -14.49 -6.93 6.82
C ARG A 64 -14.05 -5.96 7.91
N VAL A 65 -14.81 -4.89 8.13
CA VAL A 65 -14.50 -3.87 9.15
C VAL A 65 -14.60 -4.46 10.56
N GLU A 66 -15.61 -5.29 10.81
CA GLU A 66 -15.82 -5.94 12.10
C GLU A 66 -14.93 -7.17 12.29
N GLY A 67 -14.76 -7.99 11.25
CA GLY A 67 -14.03 -9.26 11.36
C GLY A 67 -12.51 -9.15 11.27
N LYS A 68 -11.94 -8.02 10.81
CA LYS A 68 -10.49 -7.90 10.64
C LYS A 68 -9.82 -7.41 11.92
N ILE A 69 -8.96 -8.27 12.47
CA ILE A 69 -8.12 -7.97 13.63
C ILE A 69 -6.67 -7.81 13.18
N TYR A 70 -6.04 -6.72 13.62
CA TYR A 70 -4.60 -6.50 13.48
C TYR A 70 -3.90 -6.91 14.77
N THR A 71 -2.97 -7.84 14.66
CA THR A 71 -2.12 -8.27 15.77
C THR A 71 -0.78 -7.53 15.73
N ARG A 72 -0.27 -7.16 16.90
CA ARG A 72 1.13 -6.75 17.10
C ARG A 72 1.66 -7.39 18.37
N TYR A 73 2.89 -7.88 18.33
CA TYR A 73 3.55 -8.47 19.49
C TYR A 73 4.79 -7.64 19.83
N THR A 74 4.96 -7.31 21.11
CA THR A 74 6.08 -6.47 21.57
C THR A 74 7.34 -7.25 21.91
N GLY A 75 7.31 -8.59 21.91
CA GLY A 75 8.47 -9.43 22.23
C GLY A 75 8.56 -9.89 23.69
N HIS A 76 7.67 -9.41 24.57
CA HIS A 76 7.63 -9.80 25.98
C HIS A 76 6.43 -10.73 26.25
N PRO A 77 6.49 -11.65 27.24
CA PRO A 77 5.33 -12.46 27.65
C PRO A 77 4.12 -11.56 27.94
N GLY A 78 2.94 -11.91 27.39
CA GLY A 78 1.73 -11.09 27.52
C GLY A 78 1.66 -9.85 26.61
N GLY A 79 2.71 -9.56 25.83
CA GLY A 79 2.80 -8.38 24.97
C GLY A 79 2.02 -8.43 23.64
N LEU A 80 0.95 -9.23 23.56
CA LEU A 80 0.14 -9.38 22.35
C LEU A 80 -1.02 -8.39 22.37
N TYR A 81 -1.02 -7.45 21.42
CA TYR A 81 -2.10 -6.48 21.25
C TYR A 81 -2.93 -6.81 20.02
N PHE A 82 -4.23 -6.71 20.20
CA PHE A 82 -5.23 -6.81 19.15
C PHE A 82 -5.80 -5.42 18.90
N THR A 83 -6.01 -5.08 17.64
CA THR A 83 -6.67 -3.83 17.24
C THR A 83 -7.63 -4.16 16.12
N THR A 84 -8.92 -3.87 16.32
CA THR A 84 -9.92 -4.09 15.28
C THR A 84 -9.73 -3.08 14.14
N MET A 85 -10.22 -3.42 12.95
CA MET A 85 -10.16 -2.50 11.82
C MET A 85 -11.02 -1.25 12.06
N ALA A 86 -12.16 -1.38 12.76
CA ALA A 86 -12.96 -0.25 13.22
C ALA A 86 -12.15 0.73 14.09
N GLU A 87 -11.45 0.22 15.12
CA GLU A 87 -10.58 1.06 15.96
C GLU A 87 -9.42 1.69 15.18
N MET A 88 -8.85 0.95 14.22
CA MET A 88 -7.76 1.47 13.40
C MET A 88 -8.23 2.61 12.49
N LEU A 89 -9.43 2.49 11.91
CA LEU A 89 -10.06 3.55 11.12
C LEU A 89 -10.34 4.78 12.00
N ALA A 90 -10.88 4.59 13.20
CA ALA A 90 -11.15 5.70 14.13
C ALA A 90 -9.87 6.42 14.59
N LYS A 91 -8.78 5.70 14.86
CA LYS A 91 -7.54 6.28 15.41
C LYS A 91 -6.60 6.85 14.35
N LYS A 92 -6.53 6.24 13.16
CA LYS A 92 -5.50 6.52 12.16
C LYS A 92 -6.03 6.75 10.74
N GLY A 93 -7.35 6.71 10.57
CA GLY A 93 -8.00 6.91 9.29
C GLY A 93 -7.82 5.76 8.30
N ILE A 94 -8.40 5.94 7.12
CA ILE A 94 -8.33 4.97 6.03
C ILE A 94 -6.92 4.87 5.45
N VAL A 95 -6.14 5.96 5.54
CA VAL A 95 -4.75 6.03 5.07
C VAL A 95 -3.88 4.95 5.70
N ALA A 96 -3.99 4.74 7.01
CA ALA A 96 -3.19 3.74 7.70
C ALA A 96 -3.56 2.31 7.29
N VAL A 97 -4.84 2.06 7.03
CA VAL A 97 -5.34 0.77 6.55
C VAL A 97 -4.83 0.48 5.14
N VAL A 98 -4.89 1.46 4.24
CA VAL A 98 -4.34 1.34 2.87
C VAL A 98 -2.84 1.08 2.92
N LYS A 99 -2.09 1.90 3.66
CA LYS A 99 -0.63 1.75 3.79
C LYS A 99 -0.25 0.36 4.33
N LYS A 100 -0.95 -0.12 5.36
CA LYS A 100 -0.68 -1.44 5.95
C LYS A 100 -1.02 -2.59 5.00
N THR A 101 -2.09 -2.44 4.23
CA THR A 101 -2.49 -3.43 3.23
C THR A 101 -1.48 -3.48 2.09
N VAL A 102 -1.06 -2.33 1.56
CA VAL A 102 -0.04 -2.25 0.49
C VAL A 102 1.32 -2.73 0.98
N ASP A 103 1.74 -2.41 2.21
CA ASP A 103 3.00 -2.90 2.79
C ASP A 103 3.03 -4.45 2.84
N GLY A 104 1.89 -5.07 3.12
CA GLY A 104 1.72 -6.53 3.08
C GLY A 104 1.76 -7.14 1.68
N MET A 105 1.52 -6.36 0.63
CA MET A 105 1.52 -6.82 -0.78
C MET A 105 2.90 -6.68 -1.45
N ILE A 106 3.86 -6.00 -0.81
CA ILE A 106 5.21 -5.80 -1.35
C ILE A 106 6.16 -6.88 -0.80
N PRO A 107 7.08 -7.42 -1.63
CA PRO A 107 8.10 -8.36 -1.16
C PRO A 107 8.91 -7.82 0.01
N ARG A 108 9.13 -8.67 1.01
CA ARG A 108 9.88 -8.29 2.23
C ARG A 108 11.38 -8.24 1.95
N ASN A 109 11.86 -7.07 1.51
CA ASN A 109 13.28 -6.82 1.26
C ASN A 109 13.66 -5.36 1.58
N LYS A 110 14.95 -5.00 1.41
CA LYS A 110 15.45 -3.63 1.62
C LYS A 110 14.80 -2.57 0.71
N LEU A 111 14.23 -2.99 -0.42
CA LEU A 111 13.54 -2.11 -1.38
C LEU A 111 12.09 -1.80 -0.97
N ARG A 112 11.55 -2.47 0.05
CA ARG A 112 10.19 -2.23 0.54
C ARG A 112 10.03 -0.83 1.12
N ALA A 113 10.94 -0.43 2.00
CA ALA A 113 10.93 0.90 2.63
C ALA A 113 10.95 2.05 1.60
N PRO A 114 11.86 2.09 0.61
CA PRO A 114 11.85 3.16 -0.39
C PRO A 114 10.60 3.13 -1.27
N ARG A 115 10.07 1.95 -1.64
CA ARG A 115 8.82 1.86 -2.42
C ARG A 115 7.62 2.40 -1.63
N MET A 116 7.51 2.07 -0.35
CA MET A 116 6.43 2.57 0.50
C MET A 116 6.47 4.08 0.72
N LYS A 117 7.67 4.71 0.69
CA LYS A 117 7.80 6.18 0.74
C LYS A 117 7.18 6.87 -0.48
N ASN A 118 7.08 6.17 -1.61
CA ASN A 118 6.53 6.72 -2.84
C ASN A 118 5.00 6.57 -2.94
N LEU A 119 4.37 5.92 -1.96
CA LEU A 119 2.91 5.82 -1.87
C LEU A 119 2.34 7.04 -1.15
N ILE A 120 1.54 7.82 -1.87
CA ILE A 120 0.77 8.95 -1.36
C ILE A 120 -0.69 8.51 -1.31
N VAL A 121 -1.37 8.79 -0.20
CA VAL A 121 -2.79 8.46 -0.02
C VAL A 121 -3.49 9.71 0.48
N ASN A 122 -4.49 10.14 -0.26
CA ASN A 122 -5.36 11.27 0.05
C ASN A 122 -6.71 10.73 0.51
N GLU A 123 -7.24 11.29 1.60
CA GLU A 123 -8.56 10.93 2.13
C GLU A 123 -9.70 11.47 1.27
#